data_AF-A0A8G2C829-F1
#
_entry.id   AF-A0A8G2C829-F1
#
_cell.length_a   1.000
_cell.length_b   1.000
_cell.length_c   1.000
_cell.angle_alpha   90.00
_cell.angle_beta   90.00
_cell.angle_gamma   90.00
#
_symmetry.space_group_name_H-M   'P 1'
#
loop_
_entity.id
_entity.type
_entity.pdbx_description
1 polymer ?
#
loop_
_entity_poly.entity_id
_entity_poly.type
_entity_poly.pdbx_seq_one_letter_code
_entity_poly.pdbx_strand_id
1 'polypeptide(L)'
;MKRKGREHAPETVWKAQELYCVARLTFREVAKQSGVAESTVKRWAVKHEWRDKRERIARAECDIRADLVLARSEMIKSLMKSKDAQTGFAVASLENLAIKQAEFQRAGIIADVATQYEKRPIGSVKDAVLALREAVEKKLGLLLASPDDVNFKAIADIQKALKLLAEMEAAHNVNQEDAPNKGMTADLAAKIRELM
;
A
#
# COMPACT_ATOMS: atom_id res chain seq x y z
N MET A 1 -43.81 -5.76 0.25
CA MET A 1 -43.39 -4.34 0.35
C MET A 1 -42.23 -4.06 -0.60
N LYS A 2 -42.48 -3.39 -1.73
CA LYS A 2 -41.39 -2.89 -2.61
C LYS A 2 -40.75 -1.68 -1.90
N ARG A 3 -39.49 -1.79 -1.44
CA ARG A 3 -38.75 -0.64 -0.91
C ARG A 3 -38.62 0.39 -2.03
N LYS A 4 -39.32 1.52 -1.90
CA LYS A 4 -39.14 2.73 -2.72
C LYS A 4 -37.66 3.06 -2.68
N GLY A 5 -36.96 2.86 -3.81
CA GLY A 5 -35.55 3.15 -3.92
C GLY A 5 -35.37 4.64 -3.65
N ARG A 6 -34.69 4.99 -2.55
CA ARG A 6 -34.22 6.36 -2.33
C ARG A 6 -33.28 6.65 -3.49
N GLU A 7 -33.62 7.61 -4.35
CA GLU A 7 -32.68 8.09 -5.35
C GLU A 7 -31.44 8.60 -4.61
N HIS A 8 -30.26 8.11 -5.02
CA HIS A 8 -29.01 8.57 -4.44
C HIS A 8 -28.72 9.97 -4.98
N ALA A 9 -28.08 10.80 -4.16
CA ALA A 9 -27.64 12.13 -4.57
C ALA A 9 -26.73 12.02 -5.82
N PRO A 10 -26.85 12.94 -6.79
CA PRO A 10 -26.00 12.98 -7.99
C PRO A 10 -24.50 12.89 -7.70
N GLU A 11 -24.07 13.48 -6.60
CA GLU A 11 -22.70 13.54 -6.11
C GLU A 11 -22.17 12.15 -5.75
N THR A 12 -23.05 11.27 -5.24
CA THR A 12 -22.68 9.87 -4.98
C THR A 12 -22.46 9.12 -6.29
N VAL A 13 -23.26 9.42 -7.33
CA VAL A 13 -23.09 8.83 -8.66
C VAL A 13 -21.80 9.33 -9.32
N TRP A 14 -21.51 10.63 -9.23
CA TRP A 14 -20.27 11.22 -9.74
C TRP A 14 -19.06 10.68 -9.03
N LYS A 15 -19.11 10.55 -7.69
CA LYS A 15 -17.99 9.99 -6.94
C LYS A 15 -17.74 8.53 -7.32
N ALA A 16 -18.79 7.73 -7.42
CA ALA A 16 -18.67 6.35 -7.88
C ALA A 16 -18.12 6.26 -9.32
N GLN A 17 -18.50 7.20 -10.19
CA GLN A 17 -17.95 7.30 -11.54
C GLN A 17 -16.44 7.60 -11.52
N GLU A 18 -15.98 8.57 -10.72
CA GLU A 18 -14.55 8.88 -10.58
C GLU A 18 -13.76 7.66 -10.11
N LEU A 19 -14.25 6.98 -9.06
CA LEU A 19 -13.62 5.80 -8.50
C LEU A 19 -13.49 4.66 -9.53
N TYR A 20 -14.52 4.48 -10.37
CA TYR A 20 -14.49 3.45 -11.40
C TYR A 20 -13.65 3.83 -12.63
N CYS A 21 -13.88 5.03 -13.16
CA CYS A 21 -13.32 5.45 -14.46
C CYS A 21 -11.87 5.92 -14.33
N VAL A 22 -11.56 6.69 -13.28
CA VAL A 22 -10.25 7.32 -13.06
C VAL A 22 -9.40 6.48 -12.13
N ALA A 23 -9.91 6.15 -10.93
CA ALA A 23 -9.15 5.33 -9.97
C ALA A 23 -9.12 3.82 -10.34
N ARG A 24 -9.74 3.43 -11.45
CA ARG A 24 -9.73 2.08 -12.04
C ARG A 24 -10.24 0.96 -11.12
N LEU A 25 -10.95 1.30 -10.05
CA LEU A 25 -11.43 0.33 -9.07
C LEU A 25 -12.48 -0.63 -9.67
N THR A 26 -12.62 -1.80 -9.06
CA THR A 26 -13.68 -2.76 -9.37
C THR A 26 -15.03 -2.27 -8.85
N PHE A 27 -16.14 -2.77 -9.41
CA PHE A 27 -17.47 -2.38 -8.92
C PHE A 27 -17.66 -2.68 -7.42
N ARG A 28 -17.05 -3.74 -6.91
CA ARG A 28 -17.08 -4.10 -5.49
C ARG A 28 -16.39 -3.05 -4.62
N GLU A 29 -15.20 -2.60 -5.02
CA GLU A 29 -14.46 -1.57 -4.29
C GLU A 29 -15.14 -0.21 -4.36
N VAL A 30 -15.67 0.16 -5.52
CA VAL A 30 -16.47 1.37 -5.70
C VAL A 30 -17.70 1.35 -4.79
N ALA A 31 -18.41 0.22 -4.73
CA ALA A 31 -19.55 0.01 -3.84
C ALA A 31 -19.17 0.18 -2.37
N LYS A 32 -18.06 -0.45 -1.95
CA LYS A 32 -17.52 -0.34 -0.60
C LYS A 32 -17.16 1.10 -0.23
N GLN A 33 -16.46 1.83 -1.10
CA GLN A 33 -16.03 3.20 -0.83
C GLN A 33 -17.17 4.22 -0.92
N SER A 34 -18.17 3.97 -1.77
CA SER A 34 -19.30 4.88 -1.97
C SER A 34 -20.48 4.58 -1.05
N GLY A 35 -20.42 3.50 -0.25
CA GLY A 35 -21.49 3.11 0.68
C GLY A 35 -22.79 2.67 0.00
N VAL A 36 -22.72 2.20 -1.25
CA VAL A 36 -23.89 1.78 -2.05
C VAL A 36 -23.80 0.32 -2.45
N ALA A 37 -24.93 -0.30 -2.77
CA ALA A 37 -24.94 -1.69 -3.24
C ALA A 37 -24.24 -1.83 -4.61
N GLU A 38 -23.47 -2.91 -4.80
CA GLU A 38 -22.75 -3.19 -6.06
C GLU A 38 -23.70 -3.26 -7.27
N SER A 39 -24.90 -3.78 -7.09
CA SER A 39 -25.94 -3.83 -8.13
C SER A 39 -26.40 -2.43 -8.57
N THR A 40 -26.42 -1.46 -7.66
CA THR A 40 -26.69 -0.05 -7.96
C THR A 40 -25.57 0.56 -8.80
N VAL A 41 -24.31 0.33 -8.40
CA VAL A 41 -23.13 0.80 -9.16
C VAL A 41 -23.13 0.24 -10.58
N LYS A 42 -23.40 -1.07 -10.74
CA LYS A 42 -23.53 -1.72 -12.05
C LYS A 42 -24.62 -1.08 -12.90
N ARG A 43 -25.77 -0.75 -12.31
CA ARG A 43 -26.86 -0.07 -13.02
C ARG A 43 -26.46 1.34 -13.48
N TRP A 44 -25.76 2.11 -12.65
CA TRP A 44 -25.23 3.42 -13.05
C TRP A 44 -24.18 3.31 -14.15
N ALA A 45 -23.31 2.31 -14.07
CA ALA A 45 -22.29 2.07 -15.08
C ALA A 45 -22.89 1.80 -16.46
N VAL A 46 -24.02 1.07 -16.52
CA VAL A 46 -24.77 0.89 -17.76
C VAL A 46 -25.47 2.18 -18.19
N LYS A 47 -26.21 2.83 -17.27
CA LYS A 47 -26.99 4.06 -17.56
C LYS A 47 -26.12 5.22 -18.09
N HIS A 48 -24.89 5.32 -17.60
CA HIS A 48 -23.98 6.43 -17.89
C HIS A 48 -22.74 6.00 -18.68
N GLU A 49 -22.76 4.79 -19.27
CA GLU A 49 -21.72 4.29 -20.18
C GLU A 49 -20.31 4.39 -19.59
N TRP A 50 -20.16 4.01 -18.32
CA TRP A 50 -18.89 4.19 -17.61
C TRP A 50 -17.75 3.35 -18.19
N ARG A 51 -18.05 2.23 -18.84
CA ARG A 51 -17.04 1.39 -19.50
C ARG A 51 -16.39 2.12 -20.66
N ASP A 52 -17.19 2.69 -21.55
CA ASP A 52 -16.70 3.43 -22.71
C ASP A 52 -15.98 4.70 -22.27
N LYS A 53 -16.49 5.38 -21.24
CA LYS A 53 -15.81 6.52 -20.61
C LYS A 53 -14.44 6.11 -20.05
N ARG A 54 -14.35 4.98 -19.34
CA ARG A 54 -13.11 4.44 -18.78
C ARG A 54 -12.11 4.06 -19.88
N GLU A 55 -12.57 3.52 -21.00
CA GLU A 55 -11.71 3.23 -22.16
C GLU A 55 -11.20 4.52 -22.81
N ARG A 56 -12.08 5.50 -23.07
CA ARG A 56 -11.70 6.81 -23.61
C ARG A 56 -10.65 7.52 -22.77
N ILE A 57 -10.81 7.49 -21.44
CA ILE A 57 -9.81 8.04 -20.51
C ILE A 57 -8.48 7.29 -20.65
N ALA A 58 -8.51 5.95 -20.75
CA ALA A 58 -7.28 5.16 -20.90
C ALA A 58 -6.53 5.51 -22.18
N ARG A 59 -7.26 5.70 -23.27
CA ARG A 59 -6.71 6.10 -24.57
C ARG A 59 -6.07 7.48 -24.48
N ALA A 60 -6.81 8.46 -23.97
CA ALA A 60 -6.28 9.81 -23.77
C ALA A 60 -5.04 9.83 -22.87
N GLU A 61 -5.04 9.06 -21.77
CA GLU A 61 -3.88 8.92 -20.88
C GLU A 61 -2.67 8.27 -21.57
N CYS A 62 -2.90 7.37 -22.54
CA CYS A 62 -1.85 6.76 -23.34
C CYS A 62 -1.27 7.77 -24.34
N ASP A 63 -2.13 8.48 -25.05
CA ASP A 63 -1.75 9.48 -26.04
C ASP A 63 -0.95 10.60 -25.38
N ILE A 64 -1.43 11.14 -24.24
CA ILE A 64 -0.71 12.16 -23.45
C ILE A 64 0.69 11.69 -23.04
N ARG A 65 0.84 10.41 -22.66
CA ARG A 65 2.16 9.86 -22.30
C ARG A 65 3.10 9.80 -23.50
N ALA A 66 2.60 9.39 -24.66
CA ALA A 66 3.38 9.36 -25.89
C ALA A 66 3.79 10.78 -26.31
N ASP A 67 2.84 11.72 -26.32
CA ASP A 67 3.06 13.11 -26.68
C ASP A 67 4.07 13.79 -25.76
N LEU A 68 4.03 13.50 -24.46
CA LEU A 68 5.00 14.02 -23.49
C LEU A 68 6.43 13.55 -23.80
N VAL A 69 6.61 12.29 -24.19
CA VAL A 69 7.93 11.75 -24.58
C VAL A 69 8.43 12.44 -25.86
N LEU A 70 7.55 12.61 -26.84
CA LEU A 70 7.88 13.30 -28.09
C LEU A 70 8.25 14.76 -27.84
N ALA A 71 7.43 15.50 -27.09
CA ALA A 71 7.69 16.88 -26.72
C ALA A 71 9.02 17.05 -25.98
N ARG A 72 9.35 16.14 -25.04
CA ARG A 72 10.66 16.12 -24.37
C ARG A 72 11.80 15.94 -25.36
N SER A 73 11.68 14.98 -26.28
CA SER A 73 12.70 14.74 -27.32
C SER A 73 12.93 15.97 -28.20
N GLU A 74 11.85 16.62 -28.64
CA GLU A 74 11.92 17.82 -29.47
C GLU A 74 12.55 19.00 -28.73
N MET A 75 12.16 19.22 -27.47
CA MET A 75 12.71 20.31 -26.66
C MET A 75 14.21 20.13 -26.38
N ILE A 76 14.67 18.91 -26.12
CA ILE A 76 16.11 18.61 -25.96
C ILE A 76 16.86 18.89 -27.27
N LYS A 77 16.32 18.44 -28.42
CA LYS A 77 16.92 18.73 -29.73
C LYS A 77 16.96 20.22 -30.04
N SER A 78 15.92 20.96 -29.66
CA SER A 78 15.88 22.42 -29.78
C SER A 78 16.98 23.06 -28.95
N LEU A 79 17.10 22.69 -27.66
CA LEU A 79 18.14 23.18 -26.77
C LEU A 79 19.56 22.92 -27.31
N MET A 80 19.81 21.74 -27.89
CA MET A 80 21.10 21.42 -28.49
C MET A 80 21.45 22.34 -29.68
N LYS A 81 20.44 22.82 -30.41
CA LYS A 81 20.60 23.72 -31.57
C LYS A 81 20.73 25.18 -31.15
N SER A 82 19.77 25.69 -30.36
CA SER A 82 19.66 27.10 -30.01
C SER A 82 20.51 27.50 -28.81
N LYS A 83 20.74 26.57 -27.88
CA LYS A 83 21.43 26.79 -26.58
C LYS A 83 20.87 27.96 -25.78
N ASP A 84 19.60 28.31 -26.00
CA ASP A 84 18.96 29.42 -25.31
C ASP A 84 18.46 29.01 -23.92
N ALA A 85 18.49 29.95 -22.98
CA ALA A 85 18.18 29.69 -21.58
C ALA A 85 16.69 29.35 -21.35
N GLN A 86 15.78 29.86 -22.19
CA GLN A 86 14.34 29.62 -22.05
C GLN A 86 14.00 28.17 -22.39
N THR A 87 14.51 27.66 -23.50
CA THR A 87 14.40 26.24 -23.86
C THR A 87 15.09 25.36 -22.81
N GLY A 88 16.23 25.82 -22.27
CA GLY A 88 16.93 25.13 -21.19
C GLY A 88 16.08 24.97 -19.93
N PHE A 89 15.40 26.03 -19.49
CA PHE A 89 14.49 25.99 -18.34
C PHE A 89 13.26 25.09 -18.58
N ALA A 90 12.69 25.14 -19.78
CA ALA A 90 11.56 24.30 -20.15
C ALA A 90 11.94 22.80 -20.14
N VAL A 91 13.11 22.45 -20.68
CA VAL A 91 13.66 21.09 -20.62
C VAL A 91 13.85 20.67 -19.16
N ALA A 92 14.51 21.48 -18.32
CA ALA A 92 14.71 21.16 -16.91
C ALA A 92 13.39 20.93 -16.15
N SER A 93 12.35 21.69 -16.47
CA SER A 93 11.01 21.52 -15.88
C SER A 93 10.36 20.20 -16.28
N LEU A 94 10.44 19.83 -17.57
CA LEU A 94 9.92 18.55 -18.07
C LEU A 94 10.70 17.34 -17.52
N GLU A 95 12.03 17.47 -17.38
CA GLU A 95 12.86 16.41 -16.78
C GLU A 95 12.55 16.23 -15.29
N ASN A 96 12.39 17.32 -14.54
CA ASN A 96 11.97 17.24 -13.14
C ASN A 96 10.57 16.63 -12.99
N LEU A 97 9.63 16.94 -13.89
CA LEU A 97 8.32 16.30 -13.90
C LEU A 97 8.44 14.79 -14.15
N ALA A 98 9.28 14.39 -15.10
CA ALA A 98 9.51 12.98 -15.43
C ALA A 98 10.13 12.21 -14.25
N ILE A 99 11.09 12.80 -13.54
CA ILE A 99 11.68 12.21 -12.33
C ILE A 99 10.60 11.98 -11.27
N LYS A 100 9.80 13.00 -10.96
CA LYS A 100 8.71 12.88 -9.98
C LYS A 100 7.70 11.80 -10.38
N GLN A 101 7.33 11.72 -11.66
CA GLN A 101 6.43 10.66 -12.14
C GLN A 101 7.03 9.27 -11.95
N ALA A 102 8.33 9.09 -12.23
CA ALA A 102 9.01 7.81 -12.01
C ALA A 102 9.09 7.44 -10.52
N GLU A 103 9.32 8.42 -9.64
CA GLU A 103 9.29 8.22 -8.19
C GLU A 103 7.90 7.77 -7.71
N PHE A 104 6.83 8.43 -8.17
CA PHE A 104 5.46 8.04 -7.84
C PHE A 104 5.09 6.66 -8.38
N GLN A 105 5.49 6.32 -9.60
CA GLN A 105 5.27 4.98 -10.16
C GLN A 105 6.01 3.92 -9.36
N ARG A 106 7.27 4.16 -8.99
CA ARG A 106 8.05 3.25 -8.13
C ARG A 106 7.39 3.10 -6.76
N ALA A 107 6.94 4.20 -6.14
CA ALA A 107 6.21 4.15 -4.89
C ALA A 107 4.87 3.38 -5.00
N GLY A 108 4.15 3.54 -6.11
CA GLY A 108 2.93 2.79 -6.43
C GLY A 108 3.17 1.29 -6.59
N ILE A 109 4.22 0.89 -7.31
CA ILE A 109 4.64 -0.52 -7.44
C ILE A 109 4.97 -1.11 -6.06
N ILE A 110 5.68 -0.37 -5.22
CA ILE A 110 6.00 -0.80 -3.86
C ILE A 110 4.73 -0.96 -3.01
N ALA A 111 3.75 -0.06 -3.15
CA ALA A 111 2.47 -0.14 -2.45
C ALA A 111 1.64 -1.34 -2.93
N ASP A 112 1.54 -1.58 -4.23
CA ASP A 112 0.82 -2.72 -4.80
C ASP A 112 1.45 -4.05 -4.36
N VAL A 113 2.78 -4.16 -4.42
CA VAL A 113 3.52 -5.33 -3.91
C VAL A 113 3.27 -5.53 -2.41
N ALA A 114 3.21 -4.46 -1.61
CA ALA A 114 2.89 -4.56 -0.18
C ALA A 114 1.46 -5.08 0.08
N THR A 115 0.50 -4.82 -0.82
CA THR A 115 -0.87 -5.35 -0.71
C THR A 115 -1.03 -6.80 -1.17
N GLN A 116 -0.07 -7.33 -1.96
CA GLN A 116 -0.09 -8.71 -2.46
C GLN A 116 0.39 -9.75 -1.44
N TYR A 117 1.06 -9.33 -0.36
CA TYR A 117 1.38 -10.24 0.73
C TYR A 117 0.13 -10.46 1.58
N GLU A 118 -0.35 -11.72 1.61
CA GLU A 118 -1.36 -12.13 2.58
C GLU A 118 -0.88 -11.72 3.97
N LYS A 119 -1.66 -10.88 4.66
CA LYS A 119 -1.36 -10.46 6.02
C LYS A 119 -1.33 -11.71 6.90
N ARG A 120 -0.13 -12.19 7.24
CA ARG A 120 0.05 -13.26 8.22
C ARG A 120 -0.74 -12.87 9.48
N PRO A 121 -1.65 -13.72 9.98
CA PRO A 121 -2.35 -13.42 11.22
C PRO A 121 -1.32 -13.43 12.35
N ILE A 122 -1.14 -12.28 13.01
CA ILE A 122 -0.29 -12.14 14.20
C ILE A 122 -1.19 -12.35 15.41
N GLY A 123 -1.21 -13.57 15.93
CA GLY A 123 -2.04 -13.96 17.07
C GLY A 123 -1.36 -13.79 18.43
N SER A 124 -0.04 -13.64 18.45
CA SER A 124 0.76 -13.53 19.68
C SER A 124 1.98 -12.64 19.49
N VAL A 125 2.58 -12.20 20.61
CA VAL A 125 3.86 -11.47 20.61
C VAL A 125 4.97 -12.30 19.97
N LYS A 126 4.98 -13.62 20.18
CA LYS A 126 5.93 -14.55 19.56
C LYS A 126 5.78 -14.59 18.03
N ASP A 127 4.54 -14.64 17.54
CA ASP A 127 4.27 -14.62 16.09
C ASP A 127 4.67 -13.27 15.46
N ALA A 128 4.50 -12.17 16.20
CA ALA A 128 4.91 -10.84 15.76
C ALA A 128 6.43 -10.73 15.61
N VAL A 129 7.17 -11.24 16.59
CA VAL A 129 8.64 -11.27 16.58
C VAL A 129 9.15 -12.14 15.43
N LEU A 130 8.59 -13.34 15.23
CA LEU A 130 8.96 -14.23 14.12
C LEU A 130 8.69 -13.58 12.76
N ALA A 131 7.52 -12.97 12.57
CA ALA A 131 7.18 -12.28 11.33
C ALA A 131 8.11 -11.08 11.06
N LEU A 132 8.45 -10.32 12.10
CA LEU A 132 9.36 -9.18 11.98
C LEU A 132 10.79 -9.62 11.67
N ARG A 133 11.26 -10.74 12.26
CA ARG A 133 12.55 -11.36 11.96
C ARG A 133 12.65 -11.80 10.50
N GLU A 134 11.67 -12.55 10.01
CA GLU A 134 11.59 -12.98 8.59
C GLU A 134 11.63 -11.77 7.64
N ALA A 135 10.91 -10.68 7.98
CA ALA A 135 10.90 -9.46 7.18
C ALA A 135 12.26 -8.74 7.15
N VAL A 136 12.96 -8.67 8.29
CA VAL A 136 14.30 -8.09 8.39
C VAL A 136 15.32 -8.94 7.61
N GLU A 137 15.25 -10.26 7.72
CA GLU A 137 16.11 -11.19 6.96
C GLU A 137 15.89 -11.07 5.46
N LYS A 138 14.64 -10.98 5.01
CA LYS A 138 14.32 -10.76 3.59
C LYS A 138 14.85 -9.43 3.08
N LYS A 139 14.70 -8.36 3.86
CA LYS A 139 15.25 -7.02 3.52
C LYS A 139 16.78 -7.04 3.46
N LEU A 140 17.42 -7.74 4.38
CA LEU A 140 18.87 -7.93 4.38
C LEU A 140 19.32 -8.72 3.15
N GLY A 141 18.63 -9.80 2.79
CA GLY A 141 18.92 -10.58 1.58
C GLY A 141 18.83 -9.76 0.30
N LEU A 142 17.83 -8.87 0.19
CA LEU A 142 17.70 -7.95 -0.95
C LEU A 142 18.85 -6.94 -1.02
N LEU A 143 19.24 -6.37 0.13
CA LEU A 143 20.37 -5.42 0.20
C LEU A 143 21.71 -6.10 -0.10
N LEU A 144 21.92 -7.34 0.34
CA LEU A 144 23.13 -8.11 0.05
C LEU A 144 23.20 -8.58 -1.41
N ALA A 145 22.05 -8.78 -2.07
CA ALA A 145 21.98 -9.12 -3.48
C ALA A 145 22.31 -7.93 -4.40
N SER A 146 22.35 -6.69 -3.89
CA SER A 146 22.73 -5.49 -4.63
C SER A 146 23.72 -4.66 -3.81
N PRO A 147 25.02 -5.04 -3.80
CA PRO A 147 26.03 -4.43 -2.93
C PRO A 147 26.20 -2.93 -3.09
N ASP A 148 25.91 -2.38 -4.28
CA ASP A 148 25.99 -0.93 -4.57
C ASP A 148 24.92 -0.12 -3.82
N ASP A 149 23.83 -0.76 -3.38
CA ASP A 149 22.76 -0.13 -2.59
C ASP A 149 23.04 -0.13 -1.07
N VAL A 150 24.14 -0.78 -0.64
CA VAL A 150 24.55 -0.83 0.76
C VAL A 150 25.21 0.48 1.15
N ASN A 151 24.48 1.34 1.87
CA ASN A 151 24.99 2.59 2.41
C ASN A 151 24.88 2.66 3.95
N PHE A 152 25.57 3.63 4.55
CA PHE A 152 25.64 3.79 6.01
C PHE A 152 24.27 3.93 6.68
N LYS A 153 23.31 4.56 5.99
CA LYS A 153 21.93 4.70 6.48
C LYS A 153 21.22 3.36 6.50
N ALA A 154 21.33 2.56 5.44
CA ALA A 154 20.73 1.22 5.36
C ALA A 154 21.28 0.31 6.46
N ILE A 155 22.59 0.36 6.72
CA ILE A 155 23.24 -0.40 7.81
C ILE A 155 22.72 0.04 9.18
N ALA A 156 22.66 1.36 9.44
CA ALA A 156 22.15 1.90 10.71
C ALA A 156 20.68 1.54 10.96
N ASP A 157 19.85 1.54 9.92
CA ASP A 157 18.44 1.18 10.02
C ASP A 157 18.25 -0.34 10.29
N ILE A 158 19.07 -1.20 9.68
CA ILE A 158 19.09 -2.64 9.98
C ILE A 158 19.54 -2.88 11.43
N GLN A 159 20.60 -2.22 11.88
CA GLN A 159 21.10 -2.36 13.25
C GLN A 159 20.02 -2.00 14.29
N LYS A 160 19.27 -0.91 14.06
CA LYS A 160 18.14 -0.52 14.91
C LYS A 160 17.03 -1.57 14.90
N ALA A 161 16.70 -2.14 13.74
CA ALA A 161 15.67 -3.18 13.63
C ALA A 161 16.06 -4.47 14.37
N LEU A 162 17.32 -4.89 14.27
CA LEU A 162 17.85 -6.06 15.01
C LEU A 162 17.86 -5.83 16.52
N LYS A 163 18.21 -4.61 16.96
CA LYS A 163 18.17 -4.25 18.38
C LYS A 163 16.74 -4.30 18.93
N LEU A 164 15.77 -3.76 18.20
CA LEU A 164 14.36 -3.81 18.57
C LEU A 164 13.84 -5.26 18.66
N LEU A 165 14.24 -6.13 17.73
CA LEU A 165 13.92 -7.56 17.78
C LEU A 165 14.46 -8.22 19.06
N ALA A 166 15.72 -7.96 19.42
CA ALA A 166 16.32 -8.50 20.63
C ALA A 166 15.62 -8.00 21.90
N GLU A 167 15.22 -6.73 21.95
CA GLU A 167 14.45 -6.16 23.06
C GLU A 167 13.05 -6.79 23.18
N MET A 168 12.37 -7.03 22.05
CA MET A 168 11.06 -7.70 22.03
C MET A 168 11.15 -9.17 22.46
N GLU A 169 12.21 -9.89 22.05
CA GLU A 169 12.49 -11.26 22.48
C GLU A 169 12.78 -11.34 23.98
N ALA A 170 13.61 -10.44 24.49
CA ALA A 170 13.92 -10.36 25.92
C ALA A 170 12.68 -10.02 26.76
N ALA A 171 11.89 -9.03 26.33
CA ALA A 171 10.66 -8.66 27.02
C ALA A 171 9.61 -9.78 27.01
N HIS A 172 9.54 -10.61 25.96
CA HIS A 172 8.63 -11.74 25.92
C HIS A 172 9.05 -12.89 26.86
N ASN A 173 10.35 -13.17 26.98
CA ASN A 173 10.84 -14.20 27.90
C ASN A 173 10.61 -13.81 29.38
N VAL A 174 10.83 -12.53 29.74
CA VAL A 174 10.57 -12.04 31.11
C VAL A 174 9.09 -12.18 31.50
N ASN A 175 8.17 -11.92 30.55
CA ASN A 175 6.73 -12.06 30.79
C ASN A 175 6.22 -13.51 30.88
N GLN A 176 7.02 -14.51 30.48
CA GLN A 176 6.68 -15.93 30.69
C GLN A 176 7.14 -16.46 32.05
N GLU A 177 8.21 -15.91 32.63
CA GLU A 177 8.73 -16.31 33.93
C GLU A 177 7.95 -15.71 35.12
N ASP A 178 7.29 -14.55 34.91
CA ASP A 178 6.51 -13.85 35.95
C ASP A 178 5.00 -14.15 35.96
N ALA A 179 4.53 -15.18 35.25
CA ALA A 179 3.15 -15.65 35.42
C ALA A 179 3.03 -16.40 36.76
N PRO A 180 2.36 -15.85 37.80
CA PRO A 180 2.18 -16.59 39.04
C PRO A 180 1.36 -17.82 38.73
N ASN A 181 1.95 -18.98 39.02
CA ASN A 181 1.32 -20.28 38.89
C ASN A 181 0.10 -20.31 39.82
N LYS A 182 -1.05 -19.84 39.33
CA LYS A 182 -2.35 -19.86 40.02
C LYS A 182 -2.92 -21.27 39.94
N GLY A 183 -2.13 -22.25 40.37
CA GLY A 183 -2.57 -23.58 40.74
C GLY A 183 -2.85 -23.58 42.23
N MET A 184 -4.06 -23.98 42.60
CA MET A 184 -4.55 -24.14 43.98
C MET A 184 -3.46 -24.60 44.94
N THR A 185 -3.30 -23.88 46.05
CA THR A 185 -2.44 -24.27 47.17
C THR A 185 -2.81 -25.69 47.61
N ALA A 186 -1.80 -26.55 47.82
CA ALA A 186 -1.93 -27.92 48.30
C ALA A 186 -2.76 -28.03 49.60
N ASP A 187 -2.94 -26.92 50.32
CA ASP A 187 -3.80 -26.74 51.47
C ASP A 187 -5.31 -26.98 51.19
N LEU A 188 -5.80 -26.64 50.00
CA LEU A 188 -7.20 -26.89 49.64
C LEU A 188 -7.45 -28.39 49.37
N ALA A 189 -6.46 -29.09 48.81
CA ALA A 189 -6.53 -30.52 48.52
C ALA A 189 -6.35 -31.41 49.77
N ALA A 190 -5.77 -30.87 50.85
CA ALA A 190 -5.73 -31.52 52.15
C ALA A 190 -7.08 -31.40 52.87
N LYS A 191 -7.70 -30.21 52.89
CA LYS A 191 -9.01 -29.98 53.52
C LYS A 191 -10.17 -30.76 52.91
N ILE A 192 -10.13 -31.04 51.61
CA ILE A 192 -11.17 -31.85 50.94
C ILE A 192 -11.06 -33.34 51.31
N ARG A 193 -9.86 -33.82 51.67
CA ARG A 193 -9.66 -35.22 52.10
C ARG A 193 -10.05 -35.51 53.55
N GLU A 194 -10.19 -34.49 54.39
CA GLU A 194 -10.70 -34.63 55.77
C GLU A 194 -12.24 -34.57 55.86
N LEU A 195 -12.93 -34.23 54.77
CA LEU A 195 -14.40 -34.07 54.72
C LEU A 195 -15.13 -35.16 53.93
N MET A 196 -14.43 -36.24 53.53
CA MET A 196 -15.00 -37.51 53.05
C MET A 196 -14.69 -38.62 54.04
#